data_AF-G4ZTL8-F1
#
_entry.id   AF-G4ZTL8-F1
#
_cell.length_a   1.000
_cell.length_b   1.000
_cell.length_c   1.000
_cell.angle_alpha   90.00
_cell.angle_beta   90.00
_cell.angle_gamma   90.00
#
_symmetry.space_group_name_H-M   'P 1'
#
loop_
_entity.id
_entity.type
_entity.pdbx_description
1 polymer ?
#
loop_
_entity_poly.entity_id
_entity_poly.type
_entity_poly.pdbx_seq_one_letter_code
_entity_poly.pdbx_strand_id
1 'polypeptide(L)'
;MARRHDVDANDIDLEEEELDTDDLEAAGCAVCALGAHRLHLPVAPQVQLPASGAPVHSVTALVTDARTLQLENQELRAQYELVSAHNAGLATHASVLHDCNLAILHRAREGYRAGMIRLEQALLSREHAERDYAVLEDRVAEFRARAERADAAEALLRAERGPSTEQYRNLQAQLRAAQDQVTDLTAQLARAPATPPPSTVPLAPLFAAQGERDDARAERDDLRQQGAPVDEELRAARASLSQSRMNIEAAQNLNVPLQDDLRRVNALLVAHAEELRRGATRIHELEESVATATTLRVAAESEMSRAQAVELCATSRAAQYRAGWLSMRRSSQQRRGGVGAQTHRLSARVAELEEERDLAIRERDERAVAWRRMLRDARRGRELARRVCDELADRLAGVVTRVGGQIDSADLVR
;
A
#
# COMPACT_ATOMS: atom_id res chain seq x y z
N MET A 1 19.38 17.21 -2.91
CA MET A 1 18.99 16.05 -3.73
C MET A 1 17.85 15.32 -3.01
N ALA A 2 16.62 15.80 -3.18
CA ALA A 2 15.44 15.21 -2.56
C ALA A 2 15.10 13.90 -3.26
N ARG A 3 15.06 12.80 -2.49
CA ARG A 3 14.74 11.46 -2.98
C ARG A 3 13.28 11.43 -3.38
N ARG A 4 13.01 11.33 -4.68
CA ARG A 4 11.69 11.00 -5.23
C ARG A 4 11.21 9.73 -4.54
N HIS A 5 10.15 9.84 -3.74
CA HIS A 5 9.41 8.67 -3.29
C HIS A 5 8.47 8.34 -4.43
N ASP A 6 8.82 7.28 -5.16
CA ASP A 6 7.95 6.69 -6.16
C ASP A 6 6.65 6.30 -5.46
N VAL A 7 5.53 6.80 -5.99
CA VAL A 7 4.19 6.44 -5.54
C VAL A 7 4.09 4.91 -5.62
N ASP A 8 3.94 4.26 -4.46
CA ASP A 8 3.83 2.81 -4.40
C ASP A 8 2.51 2.43 -5.05
N ALA A 9 2.54 1.42 -5.93
CA ALA A 9 1.37 0.97 -6.67
C ALA A 9 0.26 0.40 -5.76
N ASN A 10 0.56 0.26 -4.46
CA ASN A 10 -0.34 -0.21 -3.41
C ASN A 10 -1.30 0.87 -2.87
N ASP A 11 -1.07 2.16 -3.16
CA ASP A 11 -1.96 3.26 -2.72
C ASP A 11 -3.16 3.49 -3.66
N ILE A 12 -3.27 2.68 -4.73
CA ILE A 12 -4.43 2.67 -5.61
C ILE A 12 -5.29 1.47 -5.20
N ASP A 13 -6.32 1.72 -4.40
CA ASP A 13 -7.42 0.78 -4.18
C ASP A 13 -8.14 0.56 -5.52
N LEU A 14 -7.60 -0.38 -6.30
CA LEU A 14 -8.30 -0.98 -7.41
C LEU A 14 -9.35 -1.90 -6.79
N GLU A 15 -10.57 -1.39 -6.60
CA GLU A 15 -11.74 -2.25 -6.42
C GLU A 15 -11.69 -3.30 -7.53
N GLU A 16 -11.40 -4.54 -7.14
CA GLU A 16 -11.35 -5.73 -7.99
C GLU A 16 -12.79 -6.02 -8.41
N GLU A 17 -13.30 -5.30 -9.40
CA GLU A 17 -14.42 -5.78 -10.19
C GLU A 17 -13.85 -6.93 -11.03
N GLU A 18 -14.02 -8.13 -10.49
CA GLU A 18 -13.70 -9.41 -11.10
C GLU A 18 -14.10 -9.35 -12.58
N LEU A 19 -13.09 -9.34 -13.46
CA LEU A 19 -13.32 -9.38 -14.89
C LEU A 19 -14.03 -10.71 -15.16
N ASP A 20 -15.34 -10.64 -15.31
CA ASP A 20 -16.20 -11.76 -15.63
C ASP A 20 -15.67 -12.43 -16.91
N THR A 21 -14.93 -13.52 -16.72
CA THR A 21 -14.24 -14.22 -17.80
C THR A 21 -15.22 -14.97 -18.70
N ASP A 22 -16.49 -15.04 -18.30
CA ASP A 22 -17.56 -15.67 -19.05
C ASP A 22 -17.82 -14.95 -20.39
N ASP A 23 -17.43 -13.68 -20.52
CA ASP A 23 -17.54 -12.92 -21.79
C ASP A 23 -16.41 -13.18 -22.79
N LEU A 24 -15.29 -13.77 -22.35
CA LEU A 24 -14.14 -14.09 -23.20
C LEU A 24 -14.16 -15.52 -23.73
N GLU A 25 -14.94 -16.40 -23.09
CA GLU A 25 -15.21 -17.70 -23.66
C GLU A 25 -16.24 -17.57 -24.77
N ALA A 26 -15.82 -17.87 -26.00
CA ALA A 26 -16.73 -18.19 -27.11
C ALA A 26 -17.59 -19.45 -26.84
N ALA A 27 -17.84 -19.81 -25.57
CA ALA A 27 -18.59 -20.97 -25.10
C ALA A 27 -20.06 -20.93 -25.53
N GLY A 28 -20.60 -19.75 -25.85
CA GLY A 28 -21.97 -19.61 -26.37
C GLY A 28 -22.13 -19.84 -27.87
N CYS A 29 -21.05 -19.83 -28.67
CA CYS A 29 -21.18 -19.92 -30.12
C CYS A 29 -20.85 -21.31 -30.66
N ALA A 30 -21.89 -22.07 -30.99
CA ALA A 30 -21.79 -23.36 -31.68
C ALA A 30 -21.01 -23.26 -33.01
N VAL A 31 -21.07 -22.12 -33.72
CA VAL A 31 -20.37 -21.92 -35.00
C VAL A 31 -18.84 -21.72 -34.81
N CYS A 32 -18.42 -21.00 -33.76
CA CYS A 32 -17.01 -20.87 -33.39
C CYS A 32 -16.43 -22.20 -32.91
N ALA A 33 -17.23 -22.98 -32.18
CA ALA A 33 -16.82 -24.28 -31.64
C ALA A 33 -16.75 -25.38 -32.72
N LEU A 34 -17.64 -25.35 -33.72
CA LEU A 34 -17.75 -26.41 -34.74
C LEU A 34 -16.85 -26.19 -35.97
N GLY A 35 -16.28 -25.00 -36.16
CA GLY A 35 -15.47 -24.66 -37.32
C GLY A 35 -16.32 -24.58 -38.60
N ALA A 36 -16.22 -23.49 -39.35
CA ALA A 36 -17.01 -23.28 -40.55
C ALA A 36 -16.72 -24.38 -41.60
N HIS A 37 -17.62 -25.36 -41.71
CA HIS A 37 -17.52 -26.40 -42.74
C HIS A 37 -17.90 -25.78 -44.08
N ARG A 38 -16.96 -25.80 -45.04
CA ARG A 38 -17.17 -25.24 -46.37
C ARG A 38 -18.12 -26.16 -47.16
N LEU A 39 -19.34 -25.70 -47.41
CA LEU A 39 -20.28 -26.40 -48.28
C LEU A 39 -19.70 -26.47 -49.70
N HIS A 40 -19.52 -27.69 -50.22
CA HIS A 40 -19.00 -27.93 -51.56
C HIS A 40 -20.16 -27.93 -52.55
N LEU A 41 -20.11 -27.03 -53.55
CA LEU A 41 -21.10 -26.99 -54.63
C LEU A 41 -20.80 -28.06 -55.69
N PRO A 42 -21.80 -28.79 -56.23
CA PRO A 42 -21.60 -29.66 -57.37
C PRO A 42 -21.34 -28.85 -58.66
N VAL A 43 -20.43 -29.37 -59.47
CA VAL A 43 -19.97 -28.76 -60.73
C VAL A 43 -20.82 -29.29 -61.88
N ALA A 44 -21.60 -28.38 -62.48
CA ALA A 44 -22.36 -28.50 -63.73
C ALA A 44 -23.48 -29.59 -63.79
N PRO A 45 -24.63 -29.29 -64.45
CA PRO A 45 -25.70 -30.27 -64.65
C PRO A 45 -25.22 -31.42 -65.53
N GLN A 46 -25.61 -32.66 -65.21
CA GLN A 46 -25.21 -33.85 -65.98
C GLN A 46 -25.98 -33.97 -67.29
N VAL A 47 -27.14 -33.33 -67.39
CA VAL A 47 -28.00 -33.33 -68.58
C VAL A 47 -27.71 -32.11 -69.45
N GLN A 48 -27.26 -32.34 -70.69
CA GLN A 48 -27.17 -31.30 -71.71
C GLN A 48 -28.55 -31.12 -72.36
N LEU A 49 -29.17 -29.95 -72.16
CA LEU A 49 -30.44 -29.62 -72.81
C LEU A 49 -30.25 -29.58 -74.34
N PRO A 50 -31.04 -30.34 -75.12
CA PRO A 50 -30.99 -30.27 -76.57
C PRO A 50 -31.38 -28.85 -77.04
N ALA A 51 -30.71 -28.37 -78.09
CA ALA A 51 -30.99 -27.07 -78.68
C ALA A 51 -32.45 -27.00 -79.18
N SER A 52 -33.08 -25.82 -79.06
CA SER A 52 -34.44 -25.59 -79.54
C SER A 52 -34.59 -26.00 -81.01
N GLY A 53 -35.48 -26.97 -81.29
CA GLY A 53 -35.71 -27.51 -82.63
C GLY A 53 -34.90 -28.75 -83.01
N ALA A 54 -34.07 -29.29 -82.11
CA ALA A 54 -33.35 -30.54 -82.34
C ALA A 54 -34.32 -31.75 -82.37
N PRO A 55 -34.14 -32.73 -83.29
CA PRO A 55 -34.98 -33.92 -83.34
C PRO A 55 -34.82 -34.75 -82.06
N VAL A 56 -35.95 -35.03 -81.39
CA VAL A 56 -35.97 -35.92 -80.22
C VAL A 56 -35.91 -37.36 -80.71
N HIS A 57 -34.82 -38.06 -80.39
CA HIS A 57 -34.54 -39.39 -80.95
C HIS A 57 -35.44 -40.49 -80.34
N SER A 58 -36.06 -40.24 -79.17
CA SER A 58 -37.08 -41.10 -78.54
C SER A 58 -37.82 -40.37 -77.41
N VAL A 59 -39.15 -40.58 -77.30
CA VAL A 59 -39.96 -40.07 -76.17
C VAL A 59 -39.47 -40.62 -74.83
N THR A 60 -38.99 -41.86 -74.79
CA THR A 60 -38.48 -42.50 -73.58
C THR A 60 -37.19 -41.84 -73.08
N ALA A 61 -36.31 -41.40 -74.00
CA ALA A 61 -35.09 -40.67 -73.65
C ALA A 61 -35.44 -39.31 -73.04
N LEU A 62 -36.37 -38.57 -73.64
CA LEU A 62 -36.83 -37.28 -73.13
C LEU A 62 -37.46 -37.39 -71.73
N VAL A 63 -38.27 -38.42 -71.49
CA VAL A 63 -38.86 -38.67 -70.15
C VAL A 63 -37.79 -39.00 -69.12
N THR A 64 -36.73 -39.69 -69.52
CA THR A 64 -35.60 -40.03 -68.64
C THR A 64 -34.79 -38.77 -68.30
N ASP A 65 -34.46 -37.94 -69.29
CA ASP A 65 -33.76 -36.67 -69.09
C ASP A 65 -34.58 -35.69 -68.22
N ALA A 66 -35.90 -35.62 -68.42
CA ALA A 66 -36.80 -34.80 -67.61
C ALA A 66 -36.83 -35.25 -66.14
N ARG A 67 -36.82 -36.57 -65.88
CA ARG A 67 -36.73 -37.11 -64.51
C ARG A 67 -35.38 -36.81 -63.87
N THR A 68 -34.29 -36.93 -64.61
CA THR A 68 -32.95 -36.59 -64.11
C THR A 68 -32.84 -35.10 -63.77
N LEU A 69 -33.32 -34.21 -64.65
CA LEU A 69 -33.38 -32.77 -64.38
C LEU A 69 -34.27 -32.43 -63.17
N GLN A 70 -35.38 -33.15 -62.98
CA GLN A 70 -36.24 -32.96 -61.81
C GLN A 70 -35.51 -33.32 -60.51
N LEU A 71 -34.75 -34.42 -60.49
CA LEU A 71 -33.93 -34.82 -59.35
C LEU A 71 -32.80 -33.82 -59.08
N GLU A 72 -32.09 -33.36 -60.13
CA GLU A 72 -31.07 -32.32 -60.00
C GLU A 72 -31.65 -31.00 -59.48
N ASN A 73 -32.85 -30.61 -59.92
CA ASN A 73 -33.51 -29.39 -59.44
C ASN A 73 -33.92 -29.51 -57.96
N GLN A 74 -34.36 -30.70 -57.52
CA GLN A 74 -34.67 -30.96 -56.11
C GLN A 74 -33.41 -30.89 -55.24
N GLU A 75 -32.31 -31.48 -55.69
CA GLU A 75 -31.02 -31.43 -55.00
C GLU A 75 -30.48 -29.99 -54.88
N LEU A 76 -30.52 -29.21 -55.97
CA LEU A 76 -30.10 -27.81 -55.95
C LEU A 76 -30.97 -26.95 -55.02
N ARG A 77 -32.27 -27.22 -54.91
CA ARG A 77 -33.15 -26.53 -53.95
C ARG A 77 -32.79 -26.86 -52.51
N ALA A 78 -32.58 -28.14 -52.19
CA ALA A 78 -32.17 -28.56 -50.85
C ALA A 78 -30.82 -27.93 -50.46
N GLN A 79 -29.88 -27.83 -51.41
CA GLN A 79 -28.60 -27.17 -51.20
C GLN A 79 -28.74 -25.66 -51.02
N TYR A 80 -29.60 -24.99 -51.79
CA TYR A 80 -29.88 -23.57 -51.64
C TYR A 80 -30.49 -23.27 -50.26
N GLU A 81 -31.45 -24.08 -49.81
CA GLU A 81 -32.04 -23.97 -48.47
C GLU A 81 -30.99 -24.14 -47.38
N LEU A 82 -30.09 -25.12 -47.52
CA LEU A 82 -28.99 -25.34 -46.59
C LEU A 82 -28.01 -24.16 -46.53
N VAL A 83 -27.60 -23.62 -47.69
CA VAL A 83 -26.71 -22.44 -47.77
C VAL A 83 -27.40 -21.20 -47.19
N SER A 84 -28.70 -21.03 -47.46
CA SER A 84 -29.48 -19.92 -46.92
C SER A 84 -29.59 -20.00 -45.39
N ALA A 85 -29.89 -21.18 -44.84
CA ALA A 85 -29.90 -21.41 -43.39
C ALA A 85 -28.52 -21.20 -42.76
N HIS A 86 -27.44 -21.66 -43.42
CA HIS A 86 -26.07 -21.44 -42.96
C HIS A 86 -25.71 -19.95 -42.93
N ASN A 87 -26.03 -19.21 -44.00
CA ASN A 87 -25.77 -17.78 -44.09
C ASN A 87 -26.58 -16.98 -43.05
N ALA A 88 -27.84 -17.37 -42.79
CA ALA A 88 -28.63 -16.78 -41.72
C ALA A 88 -27.99 -17.03 -40.35
N GLY A 89 -27.52 -18.26 -40.10
CA GLY A 89 -26.79 -18.60 -38.87
C GLY A 89 -25.50 -17.79 -38.69
N LEU A 90 -24.74 -17.59 -39.78
CA LEU A 90 -23.53 -16.74 -39.76
C LEU A 90 -23.86 -15.27 -39.49
N ALA A 91 -24.95 -14.74 -40.05
CA ALA A 91 -25.37 -13.37 -39.81
C ALA A 91 -25.81 -13.15 -38.35
N THR A 92 -26.59 -14.08 -37.78
CA THR A 92 -26.95 -14.05 -36.35
C THR A 92 -25.71 -14.13 -35.48
N HIS A 93 -24.77 -15.01 -35.82
CA HIS A 93 -23.52 -15.14 -35.08
C HIS A 93 -22.68 -13.85 -35.13
N ALA A 94 -22.54 -13.23 -36.31
CA ALA A 94 -21.83 -11.97 -36.46
C ALA A 94 -22.46 -10.84 -35.64
N SER A 95 -23.80 -10.79 -35.54
CA SER A 95 -24.50 -9.83 -34.69
C SER A 95 -24.17 -10.02 -33.21
N VAL A 96 -24.23 -11.27 -32.72
CA VAL A 96 -23.90 -11.57 -31.31
C VAL A 96 -22.44 -11.19 -30.99
N LEU A 97 -21.50 -11.52 -31.88
CA LEU A 97 -20.10 -11.09 -31.71
C LEU A 97 -19.95 -9.57 -31.72
N HIS A 98 -20.72 -8.86 -32.54
CA HIS A 98 -20.71 -7.40 -32.56
C HIS A 98 -21.17 -6.82 -31.23
N ASP A 99 -22.27 -7.32 -30.68
CA ASP A 99 -22.83 -6.88 -29.39
C ASP A 99 -21.87 -7.18 -28.23
N CYS A 100 -21.27 -8.37 -28.21
CA CYS A 100 -20.23 -8.73 -27.23
C CYS A 100 -19.03 -7.77 -27.30
N ASN A 101 -18.53 -7.48 -28.51
CA ASN A 101 -17.41 -6.56 -28.69
C ASN A 101 -17.75 -5.13 -28.23
N LEU A 102 -18.98 -4.66 -28.47
CA LEU A 102 -19.45 -3.38 -27.96
C LEU A 102 -19.49 -3.37 -26.43
N ALA A 103 -20.00 -4.42 -25.79
CA ALA A 103 -20.05 -4.53 -24.33
C ALA A 103 -18.65 -4.50 -23.70
N ILE A 104 -17.67 -5.21 -24.30
CA ILE A 104 -16.27 -5.19 -23.86
C ILE A 104 -15.68 -3.78 -23.99
N LEU A 105 -15.92 -3.10 -25.13
CA LEU A 105 -15.43 -1.72 -25.34
C LEU A 105 -16.05 -0.71 -24.37
N HIS A 106 -17.34 -0.87 -24.03
CA HIS A 106 -18.01 -0.02 -23.05
C HIS A 106 -17.42 -0.19 -21.66
N ARG A 107 -17.28 -1.44 -21.19
CA ARG A 107 -16.65 -1.73 -19.89
C ARG A 107 -15.21 -1.24 -19.83
N ALA A 108 -14.42 -1.42 -20.89
CA ALA A 108 -13.06 -0.90 -20.94
C ALA A 108 -13.00 0.64 -20.82
N ARG A 109 -13.95 1.36 -21.44
CA ARG A 109 -14.05 2.82 -21.33
C ARG A 109 -14.49 3.28 -19.94
N GLU A 110 -15.40 2.55 -19.31
CA GLU A 110 -15.86 2.84 -17.95
C GLU A 110 -14.73 2.61 -16.95
N GLY A 111 -14.04 1.47 -17.03
CA GLY A 111 -12.87 1.18 -16.21
C GLY A 111 -11.75 2.21 -16.39
N TYR A 112 -11.48 2.65 -17.63
CA TYR A 112 -10.52 3.73 -17.88
C TYR A 112 -10.93 5.06 -17.22
N ARG A 113 -12.21 5.45 -17.33
CA ARG A 113 -12.71 6.67 -16.68
C ARG A 113 -12.64 6.60 -15.17
N ALA A 114 -13.06 5.49 -14.58
CA ALA A 114 -12.97 5.26 -13.14
C ALA A 114 -11.51 5.34 -12.65
N GLY A 115 -10.59 4.70 -13.40
CA GLY A 115 -9.16 4.77 -13.12
C GLY A 115 -8.61 6.21 -13.18
N MET A 116 -9.02 7.00 -14.17
CA MET A 116 -8.60 8.40 -14.27
C MET A 116 -9.12 9.26 -13.09
N ILE A 117 -10.35 9.04 -12.64
CA ILE A 117 -10.92 9.75 -11.48
C ILE A 117 -10.15 9.40 -10.20
N ARG A 118 -9.86 8.10 -9.97
CA ARG A 118 -9.07 7.67 -8.80
C ARG A 118 -7.66 8.25 -8.83
N LEU A 119 -7.04 8.32 -10.01
CA LEU A 119 -5.72 8.95 -10.18
C LEU A 119 -5.74 10.45 -9.84
N GLU A 120 -6.73 11.20 -10.33
CA GLU A 120 -6.90 12.61 -9.97
C GLU A 120 -7.09 12.80 -8.47
N GLN A 121 -7.91 11.96 -7.83
CA GLN A 121 -8.11 11.99 -6.37
C GLN A 121 -6.82 11.70 -5.61
N ALA A 122 -6.03 10.71 -6.04
CA ALA A 122 -4.74 10.38 -5.42
C ALA A 122 -3.70 11.51 -5.59
N LEU A 123 -3.69 12.18 -6.74
CA LEU A 123 -2.82 13.35 -6.95
C LEU A 123 -3.24 14.51 -6.04
N LEU A 124 -4.54 14.79 -5.93
CA LEU A 124 -5.05 15.81 -5.02
C LEU A 124 -4.72 15.48 -3.57
N SER A 125 -4.92 14.25 -3.11
CA SER A 125 -4.60 13.85 -1.74
C SER A 125 -3.09 13.97 -1.45
N ARG A 126 -2.24 13.61 -2.42
CA ARG A 126 -0.79 13.80 -2.32
C ARG A 126 -0.44 15.28 -2.17
N GLU A 127 -1.02 16.17 -2.97
CA GLU A 127 -0.76 17.60 -2.84
C GLU A 127 -1.20 18.16 -1.48
N HIS A 128 -2.30 17.66 -0.90
CA HIS A 128 -2.71 18.06 0.46
C HIS A 128 -1.71 17.57 1.51
N ALA A 129 -1.28 16.31 1.42
CA ALA A 129 -0.28 15.75 2.33
C ALA A 129 1.06 16.50 2.24
N GLU A 130 1.49 16.88 1.03
CA GLU A 130 2.70 17.70 0.83
C GLU A 130 2.58 19.07 1.52
N ARG A 131 1.41 19.72 1.43
CA ARG A 131 1.15 20.99 2.12
C ARG A 131 1.15 20.83 3.65
N ASP A 132 0.50 19.79 4.16
CA ASP A 132 0.45 19.51 5.60
C ASP A 132 1.85 19.18 6.15
N TYR A 133 2.64 18.45 5.38
CA TYR A 133 4.02 18.14 5.73
C TYR A 133 4.89 19.40 5.77
N ALA A 134 4.75 20.32 4.81
CA ALA A 134 5.45 21.60 4.84
C ALA A 134 5.09 22.43 6.09
N VAL A 135 3.80 22.49 6.46
CA VAL A 135 3.36 23.16 7.69
C VAL A 135 3.96 22.51 8.94
N LEU A 136 4.07 21.18 8.96
CA LEU A 136 4.69 20.46 10.06
C LEU A 136 6.20 20.73 10.15
N GLU A 137 6.90 20.76 9.00
CA GLU A 137 8.32 21.12 8.96
C GLU A 137 8.57 22.53 9.52
N ASP A 138 7.74 23.51 9.14
CA ASP A 138 7.82 24.88 9.66
C ASP A 138 7.63 24.92 11.18
N ARG A 139 6.65 24.18 11.70
CA ARG A 139 6.41 24.07 13.16
C ARG A 139 7.59 23.41 13.88
N VAL A 140 8.16 22.35 13.32
CA VAL A 140 9.34 21.69 13.89
C VAL A 140 10.54 22.63 13.90
N ALA A 141 10.75 23.41 12.84
CA ALA A 141 11.79 24.43 12.80
C ALA A 141 11.58 25.50 13.87
N GLU A 142 10.34 25.95 14.09
CA GLU A 142 10.00 26.90 15.15
C GLU A 142 10.30 26.33 16.55
N PHE A 143 9.94 25.07 16.81
CA PHE A 143 10.26 24.41 18.07
C PHE A 143 11.77 24.27 18.29
N ARG A 144 12.54 23.93 17.25
CA ARG A 144 14.01 23.90 17.34
C ARG A 144 14.58 25.26 17.70
N ALA A 145 14.12 26.33 17.03
CA ALA A 145 14.56 27.70 17.35
C ALA A 145 14.14 28.16 18.77
N ARG A 146 13.03 27.64 19.31
CA ARG A 146 12.65 27.87 20.72
C ARG A 146 13.58 27.13 21.68
N ALA A 147 13.91 25.87 21.40
CA ALA A 147 14.83 25.08 22.20
C ALA A 147 16.23 25.72 22.25
N GLU A 148 16.78 26.12 21.10
CA GLU A 148 18.08 26.81 21.03
C GLU A 148 18.11 28.09 21.87
N ARG A 149 17.02 28.88 21.85
CA ARG A 149 16.89 30.07 22.70
C ARG A 149 16.83 29.73 24.19
N ALA A 150 16.13 28.65 24.56
CA ALA A 150 16.07 28.19 25.94
C ALA A 150 17.44 27.72 26.44
N ASP A 151 18.17 26.95 25.62
CA ASP A 151 19.52 26.48 25.93
C ASP A 151 20.49 27.66 26.09
N ALA A 152 20.40 28.67 25.21
CA ALA A 152 21.20 29.90 25.32
C ALA A 152 20.89 30.68 26.61
N ALA A 153 19.61 30.81 26.96
CA ALA A 153 19.20 31.47 28.21
C ALA A 153 19.69 30.69 29.45
N GLU A 154 19.64 29.36 29.41
CA GLU A 154 20.15 28.52 30.49
C GLU A 154 21.67 28.64 30.63
N ALA A 155 22.41 28.70 29.51
CA ALA A 155 23.85 28.95 29.51
C ALA A 155 24.20 30.30 30.15
N LEU A 156 23.45 31.37 29.85
CA LEU A 156 23.61 32.68 30.49
C LEU A 156 23.34 32.61 32.00
N LEU A 157 22.26 31.95 32.43
CA LEU A 157 21.96 31.78 33.85
C LEU A 157 23.05 30.99 34.60
N ARG A 158 23.62 29.95 33.98
CA ARG A 158 24.76 29.22 34.55
C ARG A 158 26.00 30.12 34.66
N ALA A 159 26.26 30.93 33.63
CA ALA A 159 27.37 31.87 33.61
C ALA A 159 27.25 32.95 34.70
N GLU A 160 26.05 33.43 35.02
CA GLU A 160 25.84 34.39 36.13
C GLU A 160 25.89 33.74 37.52
N ARG A 161 25.45 32.48 37.67
CA ARG A 161 25.55 31.75 38.94
C ARG A 161 27.00 31.44 39.34
N GLY A 162 27.90 31.20 38.38
CA GLY A 162 29.33 30.98 38.64
C GLY A 162 29.96 32.06 39.55
N PRO A 163 30.01 33.34 39.12
CA PRO A 163 30.59 34.42 39.90
C PRO A 163 29.82 34.71 41.18
N SER A 164 28.50 34.50 41.23
CA SER A 164 27.73 34.67 42.47
C SER A 164 28.09 33.61 43.53
N THR A 165 28.36 32.37 43.11
CA THR A 165 28.80 31.31 44.02
C THR A 165 30.22 31.53 44.54
N GLU A 166 31.13 32.05 43.71
CA GLU A 166 32.48 32.45 44.15
C GLU A 166 32.43 33.67 45.09
N GLN A 167 31.60 34.68 44.79
CA GLN A 167 31.37 35.82 45.67
C GLN A 167 30.80 35.40 47.03
N TYR A 168 29.84 34.48 47.05
CA TYR A 168 29.28 33.93 48.28
C TYR A 168 30.35 33.20 49.11
N ARG A 169 31.19 32.36 48.49
CA ARG A 169 32.31 31.68 49.18
C ARG A 169 33.31 32.68 49.75
N ASN A 170 33.64 33.74 49.02
CA ASN A 170 34.53 34.80 49.49
C ASN A 170 33.94 35.57 50.69
N LEU A 171 32.67 35.95 50.63
CA LEU A 171 31.96 36.56 51.77
C LEU A 171 31.93 35.64 52.99
N GLN A 172 31.70 34.35 52.78
CA GLN A 172 31.70 33.35 53.85
C GLN A 172 33.09 33.18 54.49
N ALA A 173 34.16 33.24 53.68
CA ALA A 173 35.54 33.25 54.17
C ALA A 173 35.87 34.52 54.96
N GLN A 174 35.42 35.70 54.49
CA GLN A 174 35.57 36.97 55.21
C GLN A 174 34.83 36.96 56.55
N LEU A 175 33.62 36.38 56.59
CA LEU A 175 32.84 36.28 57.82
C LEU A 175 33.53 35.38 58.85
N ARG A 176 34.11 34.24 58.42
CA ARG A 176 34.92 33.38 59.29
C ARG A 176 36.15 34.12 59.82
N ALA A 177 36.88 34.83 58.96
CA ALA A 177 38.03 35.63 59.39
C ALA A 177 37.64 36.71 60.42
N ALA A 178 36.48 37.37 60.23
CA ALA A 178 35.97 38.34 61.19
C ALA A 178 35.55 37.69 62.53
N GLN A 179 34.95 36.50 62.49
CA GLN A 179 34.64 35.71 63.69
C GLN A 179 35.91 35.33 64.46
N ASP A 180 36.95 34.88 63.74
CA ASP A 180 38.25 34.56 64.33
C ASP A 180 38.88 35.78 65.01
N GLN A 181 38.79 36.97 64.40
CA GLN A 181 39.24 38.23 65.00
C GLN A 181 38.45 38.62 66.25
N VAL A 182 37.12 38.43 66.25
CA VAL A 182 36.29 38.67 67.43
C VAL A 182 36.65 37.71 68.56
N THR A 183 36.88 36.43 68.27
CA THR A 183 37.33 35.48 69.29
C THR A 183 38.70 35.84 69.85
N ASP A 184 39.61 36.34 69.02
CA ASP A 184 40.95 36.73 69.46
C ASP A 184 40.92 38.01 70.32
N LEU A 185 40.11 39.01 69.94
CA LEU A 185 39.85 40.21 70.76
C LEU A 185 39.15 39.87 72.08
N THR A 186 38.22 38.91 72.06
CA THR A 186 37.53 38.45 73.27
C THR A 186 38.50 37.73 74.22
N ALA A 187 39.44 36.95 73.68
CA ALA A 187 40.52 36.33 74.46
C ALA A 187 41.52 37.36 75.01
N GLN A 188 41.75 38.47 74.31
CA GLN A 188 42.56 39.60 74.79
C GLN A 188 41.86 40.36 75.92
N LEU A 189 40.54 40.60 75.81
CA LEU A 189 39.73 41.22 76.86
C LEU A 189 39.63 40.34 78.12
N ALA A 190 39.54 39.01 77.97
CA ALA A 190 39.56 38.08 79.10
C ALA A 190 40.93 38.03 79.82
N ARG A 191 42.00 38.53 79.20
CA ARG A 191 43.35 38.66 79.79
C ARG A 191 43.63 40.05 80.37
N ALA A 192 42.72 41.02 80.21
CA ALA A 192 42.85 42.33 80.83
C ALA A 192 42.37 42.29 82.29
N PRO A 193 43.16 42.74 83.28
CA PRO A 193 42.75 42.73 84.68
C PRO A 193 41.70 43.83 84.94
N ALA A 194 40.51 43.41 85.38
CA ALA A 194 39.44 44.31 85.77
C ALA A 194 39.68 44.84 87.20
N THR A 195 40.16 46.08 87.30
CA THR A 195 40.02 46.94 88.48
C THR A 195 38.73 47.75 88.37
N PRO A 196 37.81 47.71 89.35
CA PRO A 196 36.71 48.66 89.42
C PRO A 196 37.12 49.89 90.27
N PRO A 197 36.84 51.13 89.84
CA PRO A 197 36.89 52.28 90.73
C PRO A 197 35.53 52.49 91.44
N PRO A 198 35.52 52.66 92.77
CA PRO A 198 34.39 53.19 93.52
C PRO A 198 34.50 54.72 93.63
N SER A 199 33.36 55.41 93.64
CA SER A 199 33.27 56.81 94.07
C SER A 199 32.49 56.90 95.38
N THR A 200 33.24 56.81 96.49
CA THR A 200 33.30 57.71 97.68
C THR A 200 32.29 58.89 97.71
N VAL A 201 31.66 59.38 98.81
CA VAL A 201 31.98 59.56 100.27
C VAL A 201 30.94 60.61 100.81
N PRO A 202 30.79 61.00 102.11
CA PRO A 202 30.88 60.32 103.43
C PRO A 202 29.76 60.78 104.43
N LEU A 203 29.83 60.34 105.70
CA LEU A 203 29.82 61.22 106.89
C LEU A 203 30.06 60.38 108.16
N ALA A 204 31.01 60.83 108.97
CA ALA A 204 31.30 60.41 110.36
C ALA A 204 31.10 61.64 111.26
N PRO A 205 31.34 61.64 112.59
CA PRO A 205 31.43 60.58 113.62
C PRO A 205 30.66 60.96 114.93
N LEU A 206 30.69 60.14 115.99
CA LEU A 206 31.06 60.48 117.40
C LEU A 206 30.46 59.54 118.48
N PHE A 207 31.04 59.62 119.67
CA PHE A 207 31.28 58.60 120.70
C PHE A 207 30.14 58.28 121.71
N ALA A 208 30.32 57.09 122.31
CA ALA A 208 29.98 56.58 123.66
C ALA A 208 29.25 57.46 124.70
N ALA A 209 28.26 56.89 125.38
CA ALA A 209 28.12 56.89 126.85
C ALA A 209 27.01 55.91 127.30
N GLN A 210 27.24 55.33 128.47
CA GLN A 210 26.54 54.22 129.13
C GLN A 210 25.67 54.77 130.28
N GLY A 211 24.47 54.23 130.50
CA GLY A 211 23.69 54.50 131.71
C GLY A 211 22.18 54.30 131.60
N GLU A 212 21.71 53.21 132.21
CA GLU A 212 20.41 53.07 132.92
C GLU A 212 19.10 53.18 132.12
N ARG A 213 18.61 52.05 131.58
CA ARG A 213 17.18 51.80 131.29
C ARG A 213 16.86 50.30 131.32
N ASP A 214 16.88 49.71 132.52
CA ASP A 214 16.72 48.25 132.69
C ASP A 214 15.29 47.76 132.98
N ASP A 215 14.30 48.63 133.27
CA ASP A 215 12.95 48.15 133.63
C ASP A 215 11.90 48.16 132.49
N ALA A 216 12.20 48.76 131.34
CA ALA A 216 11.36 48.68 130.12
C ALA A 216 11.91 47.70 129.05
N ARG A 217 13.12 47.14 129.30
CA ARG A 217 13.73 46.09 128.47
C ARG A 217 13.16 44.72 128.80
N ALA A 218 12.89 44.42 130.07
CA ALA A 218 12.30 43.14 130.49
C ALA A 218 10.94 42.86 129.84
N GLU A 219 10.02 43.82 129.76
CA GLU A 219 8.73 43.65 129.07
C GLU A 219 8.84 43.57 127.53
N ARG A 220 9.82 44.28 126.92
CA ARG A 220 10.10 44.18 125.48
C ARG A 220 10.82 42.89 125.11
N ASP A 221 11.62 42.35 126.03
CA ASP A 221 12.34 41.10 125.87
C ASP A 221 11.39 39.90 126.13
N ASP A 222 10.40 40.02 127.03
CA ASP A 222 9.32 39.04 127.20
C ASP A 222 8.34 39.02 126.00
N LEU A 223 7.96 40.18 125.45
CA LEU A 223 7.18 40.25 124.21
C LEU A 223 8.00 39.81 122.97
N ARG A 224 9.31 40.03 122.96
CA ARG A 224 10.22 39.44 121.95
C ARG A 224 10.38 37.94 122.13
N GLN A 225 10.41 37.41 123.34
CA GLN A 225 10.48 35.97 123.61
C GLN A 225 9.17 35.27 123.21
N GLN A 226 8.03 35.94 123.36
CA GLN A 226 6.71 35.45 122.90
C GLN A 226 6.49 35.62 121.39
N GLY A 227 7.05 36.68 120.77
CA GLY A 227 6.98 36.94 119.33
C GLY A 227 8.07 36.24 118.49
N ALA A 228 9.21 35.89 119.09
CA ALA A 228 10.31 35.20 118.43
C ALA A 228 9.93 33.87 117.75
N PRO A 229 9.15 32.96 118.38
CA PRO A 229 8.74 31.73 117.71
C PRO A 229 7.78 32.00 116.54
N VAL A 230 6.86 32.96 116.67
CA VAL A 230 5.91 33.34 115.61
C VAL A 230 6.63 34.03 114.44
N ASP A 231 7.60 34.90 114.73
CA ASP A 231 8.42 35.54 113.71
C ASP A 231 9.34 34.54 113.01
N GLU A 232 9.86 33.53 113.72
CA GLU A 232 10.67 32.46 113.14
C GLU A 232 9.82 31.51 112.27
N GLU A 233 8.61 31.16 112.71
CA GLU A 233 7.65 30.41 111.88
C GLU A 233 7.22 31.20 110.64
N LEU A 234 6.98 32.51 110.76
CA LEU A 234 6.67 33.38 109.62
C LEU A 234 7.85 33.48 108.67
N ARG A 235 9.08 33.52 109.18
CA ARG A 235 10.33 33.54 108.40
C ARG A 235 10.55 32.21 107.68
N ALA A 236 10.29 31.08 108.35
CA ALA A 236 10.32 29.73 107.78
C ALA A 236 9.21 29.49 106.74
N ALA A 237 8.00 30.00 106.98
CA ALA A 237 6.89 29.94 106.04
C ALA A 237 7.18 30.79 104.79
N ARG A 238 7.75 31.99 104.95
CA ARG A 238 8.22 32.83 103.83
C ARG A 238 9.34 32.14 103.04
N ALA A 239 10.29 31.49 103.72
CA ALA A 239 11.34 30.72 103.08
C ALA A 239 10.79 29.52 102.29
N SER A 240 9.80 28.80 102.84
CA SER A 240 9.10 27.71 102.16
C SER A 240 8.29 28.21 100.96
N LEU A 241 7.65 29.38 101.06
CA LEU A 241 6.93 30.00 99.96
C LEU A 241 7.87 30.48 98.85
N SER A 242 9.03 31.06 99.20
CA SER A 242 10.05 31.38 98.21
C SER A 242 10.62 30.13 97.55
N GLN A 243 10.82 29.05 98.31
CA GLN A 243 11.28 27.78 97.77
C GLN A 243 10.23 27.16 96.83
N SER A 244 8.95 27.18 97.21
CA SER A 244 7.85 26.71 96.36
C SER A 244 7.74 27.53 95.07
N ARG A 245 7.93 28.86 95.13
CA ARG A 245 7.95 29.70 93.92
C ARG A 245 9.12 29.37 93.00
N MET A 246 10.33 29.24 93.56
CA MET A 246 11.50 28.83 92.78
C MET A 246 11.32 27.43 92.16
N ASN A 247 10.70 26.50 92.89
CA ASN A 247 10.39 25.16 92.37
C ASN A 247 9.36 25.21 91.22
N ILE A 248 8.34 26.07 91.32
CA ILE A 248 7.33 26.27 90.24
C ILE A 248 7.98 26.92 89.02
N GLU A 249 8.82 27.94 89.20
CA GLU A 249 9.58 28.56 88.11
C GLU A 249 10.54 27.55 87.46
N ALA A 250 11.25 26.73 88.24
CA ALA A 250 12.09 25.67 87.70
C ALA A 250 11.29 24.63 86.90
N ALA A 251 10.11 24.23 87.37
CA ALA A 251 9.22 23.33 86.66
C ALA A 251 8.66 23.97 85.37
N GLN A 252 8.32 25.27 85.40
CA GLN A 252 7.89 26.02 84.21
C GLN A 252 9.03 26.14 83.19
N ASN A 253 10.25 26.45 83.64
CA ASN A 253 11.43 26.53 82.79
C ASN A 253 11.77 25.20 82.12
N LEU A 254 11.51 24.06 82.78
CA LEU A 254 11.66 22.73 82.20
C LEU A 254 10.49 22.33 81.26
N ASN A 255 9.31 22.91 81.42
CA ASN A 255 8.14 22.62 80.58
C ASN A 255 8.22 23.32 79.21
N VAL A 256 8.86 24.50 79.13
CA VAL A 256 9.06 25.23 77.86
C VAL A 256 9.76 24.38 76.79
N PRO A 257 10.95 23.80 77.02
CA PRO A 257 11.62 22.98 76.00
C PRO A 257 10.83 21.72 75.64
N LEU A 258 10.11 21.12 76.60
CA LEU A 258 9.24 19.97 76.32
C LEU A 258 8.08 20.35 75.37
N GLN A 259 7.47 21.52 75.57
CA GLN A 259 6.43 22.02 74.66
C GLN A 259 6.98 22.37 73.28
N ASP A 260 8.18 22.93 73.22
CA ASP A 260 8.84 23.22 71.95
C ASP A 260 9.19 21.93 71.19
N ASP A 261 9.69 20.91 71.89
CA ASP A 261 9.93 19.58 71.31
C ASP A 261 8.63 18.94 70.81
N LEU A 262 7.53 19.03 71.57
CA LEU A 262 6.21 18.55 71.12
C LEU A 262 5.71 19.28 69.87
N ARG A 263 5.86 20.61 69.81
CA ARG A 263 5.52 21.40 68.61
C ARG A 263 6.37 20.97 67.42
N ARG A 264 7.66 20.74 67.64
CA ARG A 264 8.62 20.35 66.61
C ARG A 264 8.35 18.94 66.08
N VAL A 265 8.05 17.99 66.96
CA VAL A 265 7.63 16.62 66.58
C VAL A 265 6.31 16.65 65.81
N ASN A 266 5.31 17.42 66.26
CA ASN A 266 4.06 17.56 65.52
C ASN A 266 4.28 18.17 64.13
N ALA A 267 5.12 19.20 64.01
CA ALA A 267 5.46 19.77 62.71
C ALA A 267 6.13 18.75 61.78
N LEU A 268 7.04 17.92 62.31
CA LEU A 268 7.67 16.84 61.54
C LEU A 268 6.68 15.75 61.13
N LEU A 269 5.76 15.35 62.00
CA LEU A 269 4.72 14.37 61.69
C LEU A 269 3.79 14.88 60.58
N VAL A 270 3.38 16.16 60.64
CA VAL A 270 2.56 16.78 59.60
C VAL A 270 3.33 16.83 58.27
N ALA A 271 4.59 17.28 58.29
CA ALA A 271 5.42 17.31 57.09
C ALA A 271 5.60 15.91 56.47
N HIS A 272 5.80 14.87 57.29
CA HIS A 272 5.90 13.50 56.82
C HIS A 272 4.56 12.98 56.27
N ALA A 273 3.44 13.32 56.91
CA ALA A 273 2.12 12.95 56.41
C ALA A 273 1.80 13.63 55.07
N GLU A 274 2.19 14.88 54.89
CA GLU A 274 2.09 15.58 53.60
C GLU A 274 2.97 14.94 52.53
N GLU A 275 4.20 14.58 52.87
CA GLU A 275 5.10 13.93 51.90
C GLU A 275 4.59 12.55 51.49
N LEU A 276 3.99 11.78 52.41
CA LEU A 276 3.31 10.53 52.10
C LEU A 276 2.11 10.76 51.17
N ARG A 277 1.31 11.82 51.39
CA ARG A 277 0.20 12.17 50.49
C ARG A 277 0.70 12.53 49.09
N ARG A 278 1.74 13.37 49.00
CA ARG A 278 2.38 13.70 47.71
C ARG A 278 2.95 12.46 47.02
N GLY A 279 3.55 11.56 47.79
CA GLY A 279 4.01 10.26 47.31
C GLY A 279 2.89 9.41 46.73
N ALA A 280 1.77 9.27 47.44
CA ALA A 280 0.61 8.53 46.97
C ALA A 280 0.01 9.12 45.68
N THR A 281 -0.08 10.46 45.59
CA THR A 281 -0.53 11.13 44.36
C THR A 281 0.41 10.84 43.18
N ARG A 282 1.73 10.95 43.37
CA ARG A 282 2.71 10.62 42.32
C ARG A 282 2.65 9.16 41.88
N ILE A 283 2.41 8.23 42.80
CA ILE A 283 2.23 6.81 42.46
C ILE A 283 1.00 6.63 41.59
N HIS A 284 -0.12 7.26 41.96
CA HIS A 284 -1.36 7.16 41.19
C HIS A 284 -1.23 7.74 39.77
N GLU A 285 -0.59 8.91 39.63
CA GLU A 285 -0.29 9.52 38.33
C GLU A 285 0.61 8.60 37.48
N LEU A 286 1.61 7.94 38.10
CA LEU A 286 2.45 6.97 37.41
C LEU A 286 1.66 5.73 36.99
N GLU A 287 0.78 5.19 37.83
CA GLU A 287 -0.10 4.06 37.49
C GLU A 287 -1.01 4.40 36.30
N GLU A 288 -1.60 5.60 36.27
CA GLU A 288 -2.42 6.07 35.15
C GLU A 288 -1.59 6.22 33.87
N SER A 289 -0.37 6.77 33.97
CA SER A 289 0.54 6.89 32.84
C SER A 289 0.96 5.53 32.29
N VAL A 290 1.21 4.55 33.16
CA VAL A 290 1.56 3.17 32.77
C VAL A 290 0.36 2.47 32.15
N ALA A 291 -0.84 2.62 32.71
CA ALA A 291 -2.06 2.09 32.12
C ALA A 291 -2.26 2.64 30.69
N THR A 292 -2.10 3.95 30.50
CA THR A 292 -2.20 4.59 29.19
C THR A 292 -1.10 4.13 28.23
N ALA A 293 0.13 4.00 28.69
CA ALA A 293 1.23 3.50 27.86
C ALA A 293 1.01 2.04 27.44
N THR A 294 0.47 1.20 28.33
CA THR A 294 0.18 -0.21 28.02
C THR A 294 -0.96 -0.35 27.02
N THR A 295 -2.02 0.45 27.12
CA THR A 295 -3.11 0.43 26.13
C THR A 295 -2.63 0.89 24.75
N LEU A 296 -1.82 1.94 24.69
CA LEU A 296 -1.20 2.40 23.44
C LEU A 296 -0.27 1.34 22.83
N ARG A 297 0.53 0.65 23.65
CA ARG A 297 1.40 -0.45 23.17
C ARG A 297 0.58 -1.59 22.57
N VAL A 298 -0.49 -2.03 23.26
CA VAL A 298 -1.36 -3.11 22.77
C VAL A 298 -2.07 -2.70 21.48
N ALA A 299 -2.53 -1.44 21.38
CA ALA A 299 -3.11 -0.91 20.16
C ALA A 299 -2.10 -0.96 19.00
N ALA A 300 -0.89 -0.46 19.21
CA ALA A 300 0.18 -0.49 18.20
C ALA A 300 0.54 -1.93 17.78
N GLU A 301 0.65 -2.87 18.73
CA GLU A 301 0.88 -4.29 18.43
C GLU A 301 -0.25 -4.91 17.60
N SER A 302 -1.50 -4.55 17.87
CA SER A 302 -2.66 -5.00 17.10
C SER A 302 -2.65 -4.44 15.68
N GLU A 303 -2.26 -3.17 15.50
CA GLU A 303 -2.16 -2.55 14.18
C GLU A 303 -1.02 -3.14 13.35
N MET A 304 0.15 -3.40 13.96
CA MET A 304 1.24 -4.10 13.28
C MET A 304 0.82 -5.51 12.85
N SER A 305 0.12 -6.25 13.71
CA SER A 305 -0.39 -7.59 13.38
C SER A 305 -1.38 -7.54 12.21
N ARG A 306 -2.25 -6.52 12.19
CA ARG A 306 -3.19 -6.28 11.08
C ARG A 306 -2.46 -5.92 9.79
N ALA A 307 -1.44 -5.06 9.85
CA ALA A 307 -0.62 -4.70 8.69
C ALA A 307 0.11 -5.92 8.11
N GLN A 308 0.71 -6.75 8.98
CA GLN A 308 1.35 -8.01 8.57
C GLN A 308 0.37 -8.97 7.89
N ALA A 309 -0.86 -9.10 8.39
CA ALA A 309 -1.88 -9.94 7.76
C ALA A 309 -2.27 -9.43 6.37
N VAL A 310 -2.39 -8.11 6.20
CA VAL A 310 -2.66 -7.49 4.88
C VAL A 310 -1.50 -7.73 3.91
N GLU A 311 -0.25 -7.59 4.37
CA GLU A 311 0.95 -7.85 3.56
C GLU A 311 1.01 -9.32 3.11
N LEU A 312 0.74 -10.28 4.01
CA LEU A 312 0.68 -11.70 3.67
C LEU A 312 -0.43 -12.00 2.64
N CYS A 313 -1.58 -11.34 2.75
CA CYS A 313 -2.66 -11.46 1.76
C CYS A 313 -2.23 -10.89 0.40
N ALA A 314 -1.64 -9.69 0.38
CA ALA A 314 -1.16 -9.05 -0.83
C ALA A 314 -0.08 -9.88 -1.54
N THR A 315 0.89 -10.41 -0.80
CA THR A 315 1.95 -11.27 -1.33
C THR A 315 1.41 -12.60 -1.88
N SER A 316 0.43 -13.20 -1.20
CA SER A 316 -0.28 -14.39 -1.68
C SER A 316 -1.01 -14.12 -3.00
N ARG A 317 -1.79 -13.05 -3.10
CA ARG A 317 -2.47 -12.65 -4.35
C ARG A 317 -1.46 -12.38 -5.47
N ALA A 318 -0.38 -11.64 -5.19
CA ALA A 318 0.65 -11.36 -6.18
C ALA A 318 1.34 -12.64 -6.69
N ALA A 319 1.48 -13.67 -5.86
CA ALA A 319 1.96 -14.99 -6.28
C ALA A 319 0.95 -15.70 -7.19
N GLN A 320 -0.35 -15.65 -6.85
CA GLN A 320 -1.42 -16.23 -7.67
C GLN A 320 -1.52 -15.56 -9.04
N TYR A 321 -1.50 -14.21 -9.10
CA TYR A 321 -1.50 -13.48 -10.37
C TYR A 321 -0.30 -13.83 -11.24
N ARG A 322 0.91 -13.93 -10.66
CA ARG A 322 2.10 -14.37 -11.40
C ARG A 322 1.95 -15.80 -11.93
N ALA A 323 1.42 -16.71 -11.13
CA ALA A 323 1.18 -18.09 -11.56
C ALA A 323 0.15 -18.16 -12.70
N GLY A 324 -0.95 -17.41 -12.60
CA GLY A 324 -1.98 -17.29 -13.64
C GLY A 324 -1.41 -16.72 -14.94
N TRP A 325 -0.64 -15.63 -14.87
CA TRP A 325 0.01 -15.02 -16.03
C TRP A 325 0.97 -15.99 -16.72
N LEU A 326 1.81 -16.70 -15.96
CA LEU A 326 2.72 -17.71 -16.50
C LEU A 326 1.96 -18.86 -17.17
N SER A 327 0.83 -19.29 -16.60
CA SER A 327 -0.03 -20.31 -17.19
C SER A 327 -0.64 -19.86 -18.52
N MET A 328 -1.23 -18.66 -18.54
CA MET A 328 -1.82 -18.07 -19.74
C MET A 328 -0.76 -17.90 -20.85
N ARG A 329 0.44 -17.43 -20.49
CA ARG A 329 1.55 -17.29 -21.43
C ARG A 329 1.96 -18.62 -22.04
N ARG A 330 2.08 -19.68 -21.23
CA ARG A 330 2.38 -21.04 -21.72
C ARG A 330 1.29 -21.55 -22.66
N SER A 331 0.02 -21.40 -22.29
CA SER A 331 -1.13 -21.79 -23.13
C SER A 331 -1.14 -21.03 -24.47
N SER A 332 -0.89 -19.72 -24.45
CA SER A 332 -0.75 -18.91 -25.67
C SER A 332 0.39 -19.38 -26.57
N GLN A 333 1.56 -19.68 -25.99
CA GLN A 333 2.69 -20.22 -26.75
C GLN A 333 2.37 -21.58 -27.37
N GLN A 334 1.72 -22.46 -26.62
CA GLN A 334 1.31 -23.78 -27.12
C GLN A 334 0.30 -23.67 -28.25
N ARG A 335 -0.70 -22.77 -28.14
CA ARG A 335 -1.65 -22.48 -29.24
C ARG A 335 -0.94 -21.95 -30.48
N ARG A 336 0.00 -21.01 -30.33
CA ARG A 336 0.80 -20.50 -31.47
C ARG A 336 1.63 -21.60 -32.13
N GLY A 337 2.25 -22.47 -31.33
CA GLY A 337 2.98 -23.63 -31.83
C GLY A 337 2.07 -24.59 -32.62
N GLY A 338 0.88 -24.88 -32.10
CA GLY A 338 -0.13 -25.70 -32.78
C GLY A 338 -0.59 -25.10 -34.10
N VAL A 339 -0.92 -23.80 -34.11
CA VAL A 339 -1.31 -23.07 -35.33
C VAL A 339 -0.16 -23.05 -36.33
N GLY A 340 1.07 -22.76 -35.90
CA GLY A 340 2.25 -22.78 -36.78
C GLY A 340 2.45 -24.16 -37.43
N ALA A 341 2.35 -25.23 -36.65
CA ALA A 341 2.46 -26.60 -37.18
C ALA A 341 1.33 -26.98 -38.14
N GLN A 342 0.12 -26.46 -37.93
CA GLN A 342 -1.00 -26.65 -38.86
C GLN A 342 -0.79 -25.87 -40.16
N THR A 343 -0.37 -24.61 -40.06
CA THR A 343 -0.04 -23.77 -41.22
C THR A 343 1.05 -24.44 -42.07
N HIS A 344 2.13 -24.92 -41.46
CA HIS A 344 3.19 -25.64 -42.19
C HIS A 344 2.67 -26.89 -42.91
N ARG A 345 1.81 -27.69 -42.25
CA ARG A 345 1.19 -28.87 -42.87
C ARG A 345 0.30 -28.50 -44.07
N LEU A 346 -0.50 -27.45 -43.94
CA LEU A 346 -1.36 -26.98 -45.02
C LEU A 346 -0.55 -26.40 -46.18
N SER A 347 0.50 -25.63 -45.90
CA SER A 347 1.41 -25.11 -46.93
C SER A 347 2.09 -26.23 -47.71
N ALA A 348 2.55 -27.29 -47.02
CA ALA A 348 3.11 -28.47 -47.69
C ALA A 348 2.07 -29.16 -48.60
N ARG A 349 0.83 -29.34 -48.11
CA ARG A 349 -0.23 -29.94 -48.90
C ARG A 349 -0.62 -29.11 -50.12
N VAL A 350 -0.61 -27.77 -49.99
CA VAL A 350 -0.84 -26.88 -51.13
C VAL A 350 0.26 -27.03 -52.18
N ALA A 351 1.53 -27.10 -51.77
CA ALA A 351 2.64 -27.30 -52.70
C ALA A 351 2.51 -28.63 -53.47
N GLU A 352 2.16 -29.73 -52.78
CA GLU A 352 1.88 -31.03 -53.43
C GLU A 352 0.76 -30.90 -54.47
N LEU A 353 -0.34 -30.24 -54.13
CA LEU A 353 -1.47 -30.05 -55.04
C LEU A 353 -1.13 -29.16 -56.24
N GLU A 354 -0.24 -28.17 -56.05
CA GLU A 354 0.28 -27.35 -57.14
C GLU A 354 1.15 -28.17 -58.11
N GLU A 355 2.01 -29.06 -57.59
CA GLU A 355 2.79 -29.99 -58.41
C GLU A 355 1.90 -30.98 -59.19
N GLU A 356 0.89 -31.55 -58.54
CA GLU A 356 -0.09 -32.44 -59.17
C GLU A 356 -0.84 -31.72 -60.31
N ARG A 357 -1.28 -30.47 -60.07
CA ARG A 357 -1.93 -29.63 -61.09
C ARG A 357 -0.99 -29.40 -62.27
N ASP A 358 0.26 -29.04 -62.02
CA ASP A 358 1.22 -28.71 -63.07
C ASP A 358 1.61 -29.96 -63.89
N LEU A 359 1.64 -31.14 -63.27
CA LEU A 359 1.77 -32.41 -63.99
C LEU A 359 0.57 -32.67 -64.89
N ALA A 360 -0.66 -32.50 -64.38
CA ALA A 360 -1.88 -32.72 -65.17
C ALA A 360 -1.97 -31.76 -66.37
N ILE A 361 -1.55 -30.51 -66.20
CA ILE A 361 -1.47 -29.52 -67.29
C ILE A 361 -0.47 -29.99 -68.36
N ARG A 362 0.73 -30.44 -67.96
CA ARG A 362 1.75 -30.96 -68.88
C ARG A 362 1.23 -32.17 -69.67
N GLU A 363 0.62 -33.14 -69.00
CA GLU A 363 0.04 -34.31 -69.66
C GLU A 363 -1.05 -33.93 -70.68
N ARG A 364 -1.94 -33.00 -70.30
CA ARG A 364 -2.98 -32.49 -71.21
C ARG A 364 -2.37 -31.85 -72.44
N ASP A 365 -1.35 -31.01 -72.25
CA ASP A 365 -0.71 -30.28 -73.34
C ASP A 365 0.07 -31.22 -74.27
N GLU A 366 0.73 -32.25 -73.71
CA GLU A 366 1.35 -33.33 -74.48
C GLU A 366 0.33 -34.11 -75.32
N ARG A 367 -0.79 -34.52 -74.71
CA ARG A 367 -1.90 -35.17 -75.44
C ARG A 367 -2.43 -34.25 -76.54
N ALA A 368 -2.60 -32.96 -76.27
CA ALA A 368 -3.05 -31.98 -77.27
C ALA A 368 -2.06 -31.82 -78.43
N VAL A 369 -0.75 -31.87 -78.16
CA VAL A 369 0.29 -31.88 -79.20
C VAL A 369 0.23 -33.16 -80.03
N ALA A 370 0.09 -34.33 -79.39
CA ALA A 370 -0.04 -35.62 -80.07
C ALA A 370 -1.27 -35.65 -80.99
N TRP A 371 -2.43 -35.21 -80.51
CA TRP A 371 -3.66 -35.06 -81.31
C TRP A 371 -3.45 -34.16 -82.53
N ARG A 372 -2.80 -33.00 -82.34
CA ARG A 372 -2.49 -32.08 -83.45
C ARG A 372 -1.54 -32.69 -84.48
N ARG A 373 -0.62 -33.57 -84.08
CA ARG A 373 0.25 -34.32 -85.01
C ARG A 373 -0.57 -35.34 -85.80
N MET A 374 -1.36 -36.18 -85.14
CA MET A 374 -2.23 -37.16 -85.80
C MET A 374 -3.16 -36.51 -86.82
N LEU A 375 -3.78 -35.37 -86.50
CA LEU A 375 -4.62 -34.63 -87.44
C LEU A 375 -3.86 -34.12 -88.67
N ARG A 376 -2.61 -33.65 -88.48
CA ARG A 376 -1.75 -33.23 -89.59
C ARG A 376 -1.36 -34.41 -90.48
N ASP A 377 -1.02 -35.55 -89.90
CA ASP A 377 -0.67 -36.76 -90.65
C ASP A 377 -1.88 -37.33 -91.39
N ALA A 378 -3.06 -37.33 -90.77
CA ALA A 378 -4.31 -37.71 -91.43
C ALA A 378 -4.67 -36.78 -92.61
N ARG A 379 -4.42 -35.46 -92.48
CA ARG A 379 -4.58 -34.51 -93.60
C ARG A 379 -3.60 -34.81 -94.73
N ARG A 380 -2.32 -35.01 -94.42
CA ARG A 380 -1.28 -35.40 -95.40
C ARG A 380 -1.61 -36.72 -96.09
N GLY A 381 -2.08 -37.72 -95.34
CA GLY A 381 -2.51 -39.00 -95.89
C GLY A 381 -3.68 -38.86 -96.87
N ARG A 382 -4.68 -38.02 -96.54
CA ARG A 382 -5.76 -37.70 -97.48
C ARG A 382 -5.27 -36.98 -98.73
N GLU A 383 -4.35 -36.04 -98.59
CA GLU A 383 -3.75 -35.33 -99.73
C GLU A 383 -2.94 -36.27 -100.63
N LEU A 384 -2.17 -37.19 -100.06
CA LEU A 384 -1.46 -38.24 -100.80
C LEU A 384 -2.42 -39.18 -101.52
N ALA A 385 -3.47 -39.64 -100.84
CA ALA A 385 -4.49 -40.50 -101.44
C ALA A 385 -5.19 -39.80 -102.62
N ARG A 386 -5.54 -38.51 -102.47
CA ARG A 386 -6.07 -37.69 -103.57
C ARG A 386 -5.11 -37.63 -104.75
N ARG A 387 -3.83 -37.32 -104.52
CA ARG A 387 -2.82 -37.30 -105.61
C ARG A 387 -2.70 -38.63 -106.34
N VAL A 388 -2.74 -39.76 -105.61
CA VAL A 388 -2.71 -41.09 -106.22
C VAL A 388 -3.97 -41.36 -107.04
N CYS A 389 -5.15 -40.99 -106.53
CA CYS A 389 -6.41 -41.09 -107.28
C CYS A 389 -6.37 -40.23 -108.55
N ASP A 390 -5.89 -38.99 -108.45
CA ASP A 390 -5.74 -38.08 -109.58
C ASP A 390 -4.77 -38.65 -110.64
N GLU A 391 -3.60 -39.15 -110.22
CA GLU A 391 -2.63 -39.76 -111.14
C GLU A 391 -3.16 -41.05 -111.80
N LEU A 392 -3.92 -41.87 -111.07
CA LEU A 392 -4.59 -43.05 -111.62
C LEU A 392 -5.69 -42.65 -112.61
N ALA A 393 -6.48 -41.62 -112.29
CA ALA A 393 -7.51 -41.08 -113.17
C ALA A 393 -6.88 -40.53 -114.45
N ASP A 394 -5.77 -39.80 -114.37
CA ASP A 394 -5.01 -39.29 -115.52
C ASP A 394 -4.45 -40.42 -116.39
N ARG A 395 -3.89 -41.47 -115.76
CA ARG A 395 -3.42 -42.67 -116.50
C ARG A 395 -4.56 -43.38 -117.20
N LEU A 396 -5.71 -43.57 -116.53
CA LEU A 396 -6.89 -44.19 -117.12
C LEU A 396 -7.45 -43.34 -118.27
N ALA A 397 -7.55 -42.03 -118.10
CA ALA A 397 -7.95 -41.10 -119.15
C ALA A 397 -7.00 -41.16 -120.36
N GLY A 398 -5.68 -41.25 -120.11
CA GLY A 398 -4.65 -41.44 -121.15
C GLY A 398 -4.74 -42.78 -121.90
N VAL A 399 -5.13 -43.86 -121.22
CA VAL A 399 -5.39 -45.16 -121.88
C VAL A 399 -6.65 -45.09 -122.74
N VAL A 400 -7.72 -44.51 -122.23
CA VAL A 400 -9.02 -44.42 -122.92
C VAL A 400 -8.95 -43.54 -124.17
N THR A 401 -8.23 -42.43 -124.11
CA THR A 401 -7.97 -41.57 -125.28
C THR A 401 -7.15 -42.28 -126.37
N ARG A 402 -6.19 -43.15 -126.02
CA ARG A 402 -5.45 -43.96 -127.02
C ARG A 402 -6.31 -45.01 -127.72
N VAL A 403 -7.43 -45.43 -127.12
CA VAL A 403 -8.36 -46.42 -127.69
C VAL A 403 -9.53 -45.73 -128.43
N GLY A 404 -9.53 -44.40 -128.52
CA GLY A 404 -10.52 -43.61 -129.27
C GLY A 404 -11.80 -43.27 -128.50
N GLY A 405 -11.82 -43.48 -127.17
CA GLY A 405 -12.92 -43.08 -126.30
C GLY A 405 -12.63 -41.75 -125.58
N GLN A 406 -13.69 -41.05 -125.15
CA GLN A 406 -13.60 -39.84 -124.33
C GLN A 406 -14.28 -40.09 -122.98
N ILE A 407 -13.55 -39.84 -121.89
CA ILE A 407 -14.06 -39.95 -120.52
C ILE A 407 -13.85 -38.61 -119.81
N ASP A 408 -14.86 -38.18 -119.07
CA ASP A 408 -14.80 -36.99 -118.23
C ASP A 408 -14.14 -37.36 -116.90
N SER A 409 -12.89 -36.91 -116.70
CA SER A 409 -12.10 -37.21 -115.50
C SER A 409 -12.69 -36.59 -114.22
N ALA A 410 -13.59 -35.60 -114.33
CA ALA A 410 -14.25 -34.99 -113.19
C ALA A 410 -15.27 -35.92 -112.50
N ASP A 411 -15.84 -36.89 -113.20
CA ASP A 411 -16.80 -37.85 -112.65
C ASP A 411 -16.14 -39.09 -112.02
N LEU A 412 -14.84 -39.30 -112.25
CA LEU A 412 -14.06 -40.42 -111.68
C LEU A 412 -13.52 -40.15 -110.27
N VAL A 413 -13.43 -38.88 -109.86
CA VAL A 413 -12.74 -38.44 -108.63
C VAL A 413 -13.71 -38.00 -107.51
N ARG A 414 -15.04 -37.99 -107.74
CA ARG A 414 -16.04 -37.83 -106.67
C ARG A 414 -16.12 -39.08 -105.80
#